data_AF-K3XXI5-F1
#
_entry.id   AF-K3XXI5-F1
#
_cell.length_a   1.000
_cell.length_b   1.000
_cell.length_c   1.000
_cell.angle_alpha   90.00
_cell.angle_beta   90.00
_cell.angle_gamma   90.00
#
_symmetry.space_group_name_H-M   'P 1'
#
loop_
_entity.id
_entity.type
_entity.pdbx_description
1 polymer ?
#
loop_
_entity_poly.entity_id
_entity_poly.type
_entity_poly.pdbx_seq_one_letter_code
_entity_poly.pdbx_strand_id
1 'polypeptide(L)'
;MASSLRHFAGPSCFTATAAASSGASGFLRRYAPNFCAFAALRPIRPAAAAAFSAAAGAANPCAPPAAEHEQHQLRHDSDQPTPSPAPAAPAPAALRVGIVGFGNFGQFIAGGIQRQGHAVLAASRSDYSAYCADHGIRFFGSVDALCEERPDVLLICSSILSTESVVSAIPFHKLRPDTIVADVLSVKQFPRNLLLEILPPGFGIVCTHPMFGPESGKHGWGKLPFVYNKVRVAEGGDQATKCDQFLSIFEQEGCRMVEMSCAEHDRYAAGSQFITHTIGRVLSQLNLKSTPINTKGYESLLQLTHNTVSDSFDLYYGLFMYNVNATEQLDNLERAFEKVRQMLYGRLHDLLRKQIVERVPMPVVSSRKLENGRSNSFAGLSYRL
;
A
#
# COMPACT_ATOMS: atom_id res chain seq x y z
N MET A 1 13.26 25.35 -47.22
CA MET A 1 13.09 26.74 -47.69
C MET A 1 12.43 27.49 -46.53
N ALA A 2 13.10 28.47 -45.91
CA ALA A 2 13.03 29.91 -46.25
C ALA A 2 11.58 30.46 -46.14
N SER A 3 11.29 31.55 -45.41
CA SER A 3 12.16 32.67 -45.02
C SER A 3 12.35 32.89 -43.50
N SER A 4 13.00 34.01 -43.13
CA SER A 4 13.41 34.41 -41.76
C SER A 4 13.24 35.93 -41.55
N LEU A 5 13.86 36.47 -40.48
CA LEU A 5 13.92 37.87 -39.98
C LEU A 5 12.79 38.25 -38.99
N ARG A 6 13.02 38.75 -37.76
CA ARG A 6 13.95 39.77 -37.16
C ARG A 6 13.47 41.22 -37.38
N HIS A 7 13.59 42.19 -36.45
CA HIS A 7 14.03 42.26 -35.03
C HIS A 7 12.94 43.05 -34.21
N PHE A 8 13.08 43.87 -33.16
CA PHE A 8 14.19 44.46 -32.35
C PHE A 8 13.64 45.02 -31.01
N ALA A 9 14.49 45.02 -29.95
CA ALA A 9 14.38 45.83 -28.69
C ALA A 9 13.21 45.53 -27.72
N GLY A 10 13.28 45.87 -26.42
CA GLY A 10 14.38 46.45 -25.63
C GLY A 10 14.02 46.51 -24.12
N PRO A 11 15.00 46.55 -23.18
CA PRO A 11 14.74 46.23 -21.77
C PRO A 11 14.58 47.44 -20.83
N SER A 12 13.93 47.21 -19.68
CA SER A 12 14.00 48.07 -18.49
C SER A 12 14.49 47.27 -17.27
N CYS A 13 15.63 47.69 -16.71
CA CYS A 13 16.24 47.13 -15.50
C CYS A 13 15.85 47.99 -14.29
N PHE A 14 15.79 47.42 -13.08
CA PHE A 14 16.19 48.17 -11.88
C PHE A 14 16.72 47.26 -10.75
N THR A 15 17.99 47.50 -10.39
CA THR A 15 18.66 47.28 -9.09
C THR A 15 18.41 45.99 -8.30
N ALA A 16 19.45 45.14 -8.24
CA ALA A 16 19.76 44.36 -7.05
C ALA A 16 20.70 45.16 -6.13
N THR A 17 20.55 45.06 -4.81
CA THR A 17 21.50 45.58 -3.82
C THR A 17 22.12 44.42 -3.05
N ALA A 18 23.44 44.27 -3.13
CA ALA A 18 24.19 43.30 -2.34
C ALA A 18 24.65 43.92 -1.02
N ALA A 19 24.45 43.22 0.09
CA ALA A 19 25.08 43.51 1.37
C ALA A 19 25.61 42.20 1.95
N ALA A 20 26.91 42.14 2.25
CA ALA A 20 27.56 40.98 2.81
C ALA A 20 27.83 41.19 4.31
N SER A 21 27.43 40.24 5.15
CA SER A 21 27.86 40.16 6.54
C SER A 21 28.03 38.70 6.96
N SER A 22 29.15 38.41 7.63
CA SER A 22 29.55 37.09 8.10
C SER A 22 28.99 36.79 9.49
N GLY A 23 28.67 35.52 9.81
CA GLY A 23 28.63 35.08 11.21
C GLY A 23 27.80 33.85 11.54
N ALA A 24 28.49 32.79 11.99
CA ALA A 24 28.09 31.82 13.02
C ALA A 24 26.64 31.26 13.11
N SER A 25 26.53 29.96 12.85
CA SER A 25 25.96 28.93 13.75
C SER A 25 24.72 29.22 14.63
N GLY A 26 23.65 28.44 14.44
CA GLY A 26 22.72 28.14 15.54
C GLY A 26 21.28 27.78 15.14
N PHE A 27 20.74 26.75 15.80
CA PHE A 27 19.31 26.42 15.92
C PHE A 27 18.49 26.17 14.64
N LEU A 28 18.33 24.88 14.32
CA LEU A 28 17.26 24.36 13.47
C LEU A 28 15.88 24.71 14.07
N ARG A 29 15.21 25.72 13.49
CA ARG A 29 13.85 26.10 13.86
C ARG A 29 12.88 25.03 13.35
N ARG A 30 12.36 24.18 14.24
CA ARG A 30 11.36 23.14 13.91
C ARG A 30 10.16 23.75 13.18
N TYR A 31 10.02 23.44 11.89
CA TYR A 31 8.89 23.89 11.07
C TYR A 31 7.82 22.79 11.05
N ALA A 32 6.99 22.75 12.09
CA ALA A 32 5.84 21.85 12.13
C ALA A 32 4.65 22.50 11.39
N PRO A 33 4.18 21.95 10.25
CA PRO A 33 2.97 22.44 9.60
C PRO A 33 1.76 22.14 10.49
N ASN A 34 0.99 23.19 10.82
CA ASN A 34 -0.05 23.11 11.83
C ASN A 34 -1.37 22.57 11.24
N PHE A 35 -1.46 21.25 11.07
CA PHE A 35 -2.51 20.55 10.32
C PHE A 35 -3.93 20.55 10.95
N CYS A 36 -4.24 21.48 11.86
CA CYS A 36 -5.60 21.67 12.40
C CYS A 36 -6.55 22.48 11.48
N ALA A 37 -6.12 22.82 10.25
CA ALA A 37 -6.85 23.71 9.34
C ALA A 37 -7.84 23.01 8.38
N PHE A 38 -7.99 21.68 8.43
CA PHE A 38 -8.97 20.92 7.63
C PHE A 38 -9.75 19.89 8.48
N ALA A 39 -10.39 20.38 9.56
CA ALA A 39 -11.20 19.56 10.46
C ALA A 39 -12.53 20.27 10.85
N ALA A 40 -13.21 20.87 9.88
CA ALA A 40 -14.51 21.54 10.07
C ALA A 40 -15.72 20.61 9.78
N LEU A 41 -15.61 19.32 10.10
CA LEU A 41 -16.73 18.38 10.02
C LEU A 41 -17.69 18.60 11.20
N ARG A 42 -19.00 18.54 10.92
CA ARG A 42 -20.06 18.82 11.89
C ARG A 42 -20.10 17.75 13.00
N PRO A 43 -20.46 18.10 14.25
CA PRO A 43 -20.54 17.14 15.34
C PRO A 43 -21.62 16.08 15.07
N ILE A 44 -21.19 14.82 14.97
CA ILE A 44 -22.07 13.66 14.86
C ILE A 44 -22.76 13.44 16.22
N ARG A 45 -24.10 13.35 16.22
CA ARG A 45 -24.85 12.93 17.42
C ARG A 45 -24.62 11.43 17.66
N PRO A 46 -24.32 10.99 18.90
CA PRO A 46 -24.31 9.57 19.22
C PRO A 46 -25.74 8.99 19.10
N ALA A 47 -25.84 7.79 18.54
CA ALA A 47 -27.09 7.03 18.56
C ALA A 47 -27.41 6.54 19.98
N ALA A 48 -28.68 6.50 20.35
CA ALA A 48 -29.11 6.01 21.66
C ALA A 48 -28.93 4.49 21.77
N ALA A 49 -28.52 4.02 22.95
CA ALA A 49 -28.38 2.58 23.21
C ALA A 49 -29.76 1.90 23.29
N ALA A 50 -30.00 0.91 22.44
CA ALA A 50 -31.11 -0.02 22.57
C ALA A 50 -30.68 -1.21 23.45
N ALA A 51 -31.43 -1.47 24.53
CA ALA A 51 -31.12 -2.57 25.45
C ALA A 51 -31.57 -3.92 24.86
N PHE A 52 -30.67 -4.90 24.83
CA PHE A 52 -31.04 -6.30 24.58
C PHE A 52 -31.52 -6.96 25.89
N SER A 53 -32.77 -7.40 25.89
CA SER A 53 -33.30 -8.25 26.97
C SER A 53 -32.96 -9.71 26.69
N ALA A 54 -32.50 -10.44 27.71
CA ALA A 54 -32.20 -11.86 27.60
C ALA A 54 -33.45 -12.70 27.94
N ALA A 55 -33.79 -13.66 27.09
CA ALA A 55 -34.79 -14.68 27.35
C ALA A 55 -34.18 -16.07 27.07
N ALA A 56 -34.14 -16.93 28.08
CA ALA A 56 -33.62 -18.29 27.95
C ALA A 56 -34.74 -19.25 27.52
N GLY A 57 -34.43 -20.22 26.65
CA GLY A 57 -35.37 -21.20 26.14
C GLY A 57 -34.73 -22.56 25.88
N ALA A 58 -35.05 -23.52 26.76
CA ALA A 58 -34.80 -24.97 26.73
C ALA A 58 -34.03 -25.59 25.54
N ALA A 59 -32.97 -26.35 25.87
CA ALA A 59 -32.33 -27.31 24.97
C ALA A 59 -32.52 -28.76 25.49
N ASN A 60 -32.82 -29.70 24.58
CA ASN A 60 -32.56 -31.17 24.63
C ASN A 60 -33.54 -31.94 23.71
N PRO A 61 -33.25 -33.21 23.35
CA PRO A 61 -31.99 -33.96 23.36
C PRO A 61 -31.68 -34.67 22.01
N CYS A 62 -30.55 -35.37 21.90
CA CYS A 62 -30.50 -36.85 21.79
C CYS A 62 -29.23 -37.38 21.07
N ALA A 63 -28.60 -38.39 21.67
CA ALA A 63 -27.60 -39.30 21.10
C ALA A 63 -27.41 -40.49 22.08
N PRO A 64 -26.76 -41.61 21.69
CA PRO A 64 -27.00 -42.43 20.50
C PRO A 64 -27.14 -43.94 20.86
N PRO A 65 -27.38 -44.84 19.89
CA PRO A 65 -26.84 -46.20 19.89
C PRO A 65 -25.67 -46.28 18.88
N ALA A 66 -24.48 -46.77 19.25
CA ALA A 66 -24.12 -48.16 19.58
C ALA A 66 -23.78 -48.98 18.33
N ALA A 67 -22.69 -49.76 18.40
CA ALA A 67 -22.10 -50.43 17.24
C ALA A 67 -22.30 -51.96 17.32
N GLU A 68 -22.58 -52.58 16.18
CA GLU A 68 -22.57 -54.03 16.03
C GLU A 68 -21.60 -54.45 14.92
N HIS A 69 -20.93 -55.58 15.14
CA HIS A 69 -19.93 -56.17 14.26
C HIS A 69 -20.55 -57.41 13.59
N GLU A 70 -20.73 -57.38 12.27
CA GLU A 70 -20.90 -58.60 11.48
C GLU A 70 -19.84 -58.67 10.37
N GLN A 71 -19.42 -59.89 10.05
CA GLN A 71 -18.43 -60.18 9.02
C GLN A 71 -18.97 -61.23 8.04
N HIS A 72 -18.51 -61.14 6.80
CA HIS A 72 -18.62 -62.19 5.77
C HIS A 72 -20.02 -62.65 5.35
N GLN A 73 -20.41 -62.20 4.15
CA GLN A 73 -20.49 -63.18 3.06
C GLN A 73 -20.16 -62.56 1.70
N LEU A 74 -19.20 -63.15 0.99
CA LEU A 74 -18.90 -62.85 -0.41
C LEU A 74 -19.91 -63.56 -1.31
N ARG A 75 -20.62 -62.82 -2.15
CA ARG A 75 -21.26 -63.33 -3.36
C ARG A 75 -21.03 -62.37 -4.51
N HIS A 76 -20.56 -62.90 -5.63
CA HIS A 76 -20.66 -62.20 -6.91
C HIS A 76 -22.12 -62.15 -7.34
N ASP A 77 -22.58 -60.98 -7.73
CA ASP A 77 -23.46 -60.83 -8.88
C ASP A 77 -23.12 -59.51 -9.59
N SER A 78 -23.33 -59.47 -10.90
CA SER A 78 -22.93 -58.36 -11.79
C SER A 78 -24.13 -57.56 -12.31
N ASP A 79 -23.85 -56.42 -12.94
CA ASP A 79 -24.81 -55.52 -13.60
C ASP A 79 -25.86 -54.84 -12.70
N GLN A 80 -25.42 -53.74 -12.07
CA GLN A 80 -26.26 -52.54 -11.99
C GLN A 80 -25.64 -51.43 -12.87
N PRO A 81 -26.42 -50.76 -13.74
CA PRO A 81 -25.92 -49.61 -14.47
C PRO A 81 -25.66 -48.46 -13.49
N THR A 82 -24.47 -47.85 -13.57
CA THR A 82 -24.14 -46.69 -12.76
C THR A 82 -25.06 -45.51 -13.10
N PRO A 83 -25.53 -44.73 -12.11
CA PRO A 83 -26.29 -43.52 -12.39
C PRO A 83 -25.38 -42.55 -13.16
N SER A 84 -25.81 -42.19 -14.37
CA SER A 84 -25.09 -41.24 -15.21
C SER A 84 -24.84 -39.94 -14.44
N PRO A 85 -23.63 -39.35 -14.47
CA PRO A 85 -23.35 -38.12 -13.73
C PRO A 85 -24.34 -37.04 -14.14
N ALA A 86 -24.96 -36.39 -13.15
CA ALA A 86 -25.85 -35.26 -13.40
C ALA A 86 -25.12 -34.22 -14.28
N PRO A 87 -25.80 -33.62 -15.27
CA PRO A 87 -25.16 -32.67 -16.16
C PRO A 87 -24.55 -31.54 -15.34
N ALA A 88 -23.25 -31.30 -15.53
CA ALA A 88 -22.53 -30.26 -14.80
C ALA A 88 -23.28 -28.93 -14.94
N ALA A 89 -23.43 -28.21 -13.83
CA ALA A 89 -24.11 -26.93 -13.82
C ALA A 89 -23.51 -26.02 -14.90
N PRO A 90 -24.34 -25.33 -15.71
CA PRO A 90 -23.85 -24.54 -16.83
C PRO A 90 -22.83 -23.53 -16.33
N ALA A 91 -21.68 -23.45 -17.02
CA ALA A 91 -20.59 -22.57 -16.61
C ALA A 91 -21.10 -21.13 -16.45
N PRO A 92 -20.74 -20.42 -15.37
CA PRO A 92 -21.24 -19.09 -15.10
C PRO A 92 -20.97 -18.14 -16.26
N ALA A 93 -21.97 -17.30 -16.59
CA ALA A 93 -21.83 -16.31 -17.65
C ALA A 93 -20.67 -15.35 -17.36
N ALA A 94 -19.89 -15.02 -18.39
CA ALA A 94 -18.70 -14.20 -18.24
C ALA A 94 -19.04 -12.76 -17.80
N LEU A 95 -18.46 -12.32 -16.69
CA LEU A 95 -18.59 -10.95 -16.16
C LEU A 95 -18.27 -9.87 -17.20
N ARG A 96 -19.01 -8.76 -17.13
CA ARG A 96 -18.67 -7.50 -17.81
C ARG A 96 -18.05 -6.53 -16.80
N VAL A 97 -16.73 -6.35 -16.87
CA VAL A 97 -15.96 -5.50 -15.95
C VAL A 97 -15.69 -4.15 -16.59
N GLY A 98 -16.22 -3.08 -15.99
CA GLY A 98 -15.99 -1.69 -16.39
C GLY A 98 -14.85 -1.06 -15.60
N ILE A 99 -13.73 -0.77 -16.25
CA ILE A 99 -12.55 -0.18 -15.63
C ILE A 99 -12.60 1.35 -15.77
N VAL A 100 -12.56 2.05 -14.63
CA VAL A 100 -12.51 3.52 -14.54
C VAL A 100 -11.10 3.93 -14.13
N GLY A 101 -10.35 4.51 -15.07
CA GLY A 101 -8.93 4.86 -14.90
C GLY A 101 -8.01 3.90 -15.67
N PHE A 102 -8.06 3.98 -17.01
CA PHE A 102 -7.39 3.04 -17.91
C PHE A 102 -5.90 3.32 -18.16
N GLY A 103 -5.15 3.70 -17.12
CA GLY A 103 -3.68 3.83 -17.17
C GLY A 103 -2.95 2.49 -17.04
N ASN A 104 -1.63 2.53 -16.84
CA ASN A 104 -0.74 1.36 -16.81
C ASN A 104 -1.28 0.17 -15.99
N PHE A 105 -1.85 0.44 -14.81
CA PHE A 105 -2.41 -0.60 -13.93
C PHE A 105 -3.75 -1.14 -14.45
N GLY A 106 -4.65 -0.27 -14.92
CA GLY A 106 -5.93 -0.68 -15.51
C GLY A 106 -5.74 -1.55 -16.76
N GLN A 107 -4.76 -1.22 -17.60
CA GLN A 107 -4.34 -2.01 -18.77
C GLN A 107 -3.79 -3.38 -18.36
N PHE A 108 -2.90 -3.41 -17.37
CA PHE A 108 -2.31 -4.65 -16.84
C PHE A 108 -3.38 -5.60 -16.24
N ILE A 109 -4.33 -5.08 -15.47
CA ILE A 109 -5.42 -5.88 -14.90
C ILE A 109 -6.43 -6.33 -15.97
N ALA A 110 -6.75 -5.48 -16.96
CA ALA A 110 -7.60 -5.85 -18.08
C ALA A 110 -7.11 -7.10 -18.82
N GLY A 111 -5.80 -7.22 -19.03
CA GLY A 111 -5.21 -8.39 -19.67
C GLY A 111 -5.43 -9.71 -18.92
N GLY A 112 -5.54 -9.68 -17.58
CA GLY A 112 -5.90 -10.87 -16.78
C GLY A 112 -7.39 -11.20 -16.84
N ILE A 113 -8.24 -10.18 -16.77
CA ILE A 113 -9.69 -10.30 -16.93
C ILE A 113 -10.02 -10.94 -18.31
N GLN A 114 -9.39 -10.46 -19.37
CA GLN A 114 -9.61 -10.98 -20.73
C GLN A 114 -9.09 -12.41 -20.94
N ARG A 115 -8.02 -12.84 -20.25
CA ARG A 115 -7.50 -14.22 -20.37
C ARG A 115 -8.52 -15.30 -19.97
N GLN A 116 -9.49 -14.94 -19.12
CA GLN A 116 -10.56 -15.83 -18.66
C GLN A 116 -11.88 -15.63 -19.42
N GLY A 117 -11.85 -14.89 -20.54
CA GLY A 117 -13.03 -14.66 -21.39
C GLY A 117 -14.01 -13.61 -20.86
N HIS A 118 -13.69 -12.90 -19.78
CA HIS A 118 -14.50 -11.79 -19.27
C HIS A 118 -14.37 -10.55 -20.17
N ALA A 119 -15.48 -9.83 -20.34
CA ALA A 119 -15.53 -8.66 -21.20
C ALA A 119 -15.06 -7.41 -20.45
N VAL A 120 -14.07 -6.70 -20.99
CA VAL A 120 -13.59 -5.42 -20.44
C VAL A 120 -14.22 -4.25 -21.18
N LEU A 121 -14.82 -3.34 -20.41
CA LEU A 121 -15.20 -2.00 -20.82
C LEU A 121 -14.22 -1.02 -20.15
N ALA A 122 -13.82 0.06 -20.82
CA ALA A 122 -12.82 0.99 -20.29
C ALA A 122 -13.22 2.46 -20.46
N ALA A 123 -13.05 3.26 -19.41
CA ALA A 123 -13.17 4.72 -19.46
C ALA A 123 -12.00 5.37 -18.70
N SER A 124 -11.55 6.53 -19.16
CA SER A 124 -10.40 7.23 -18.57
C SER A 124 -10.42 8.72 -18.89
N ARG A 125 -9.64 9.50 -18.14
CA ARG A 125 -9.44 10.94 -18.40
C ARG A 125 -8.64 11.20 -19.69
N SER A 126 -7.69 10.32 -19.98
CA SER A 126 -6.91 10.34 -21.22
C SER A 126 -7.56 9.39 -22.22
N ASP A 127 -7.50 9.72 -23.51
CA ASP A 127 -7.94 8.79 -24.56
C ASP A 127 -6.99 7.58 -24.67
N TYR A 128 -7.58 6.39 -24.74
CA TYR A 128 -6.88 5.12 -24.98
C TYR A 128 -7.55 4.31 -26.12
N SER A 129 -8.43 4.93 -26.92
CA SER A 129 -9.23 4.28 -27.97
C SER A 129 -8.43 3.37 -28.90
N ALA A 130 -7.25 3.83 -29.35
CA ALA A 130 -6.37 3.04 -30.22
C ALA A 130 -5.85 1.76 -29.53
N TYR A 131 -5.25 1.90 -28.34
CA TYR A 131 -4.78 0.75 -27.54
C TYR A 131 -5.93 -0.22 -27.25
N CYS A 132 -7.11 0.30 -26.88
CA CYS A 132 -8.27 -0.53 -26.60
C CYS A 132 -8.76 -1.29 -27.84
N ALA A 133 -8.77 -0.67 -29.02
CA ALA A 133 -9.10 -1.34 -30.28
C ALA A 133 -8.11 -2.49 -30.58
N ASP A 134 -6.80 -2.23 -30.45
CA ASP A 134 -5.75 -3.24 -30.67
C ASP A 134 -5.85 -4.44 -29.72
N HIS A 135 -6.43 -4.25 -28.53
CA HIS A 135 -6.58 -5.27 -27.48
C HIS A 135 -8.01 -5.82 -27.34
N GLY A 136 -8.94 -5.48 -28.24
CA GLY A 136 -10.33 -5.97 -28.20
C GLY A 136 -11.16 -5.46 -27.03
N ILE A 137 -10.81 -4.30 -26.47
CA ILE A 137 -11.47 -3.65 -25.33
C ILE A 137 -12.41 -2.56 -25.85
N ARG A 138 -13.62 -2.46 -25.30
CA ARG A 138 -14.55 -1.37 -25.65
C ARG A 138 -14.23 -0.13 -24.81
N PHE A 139 -13.67 0.90 -25.45
CA PHE A 139 -13.37 2.18 -24.80
C PHE A 139 -14.54 3.17 -24.92
N PHE A 140 -14.73 3.98 -23.88
CA PHE A 140 -15.78 4.98 -23.76
C PHE A 140 -15.16 6.34 -23.41
N GLY A 141 -15.48 7.37 -24.19
CA GLY A 141 -14.98 8.73 -23.99
C GLY A 141 -15.51 9.42 -22.71
N SER A 142 -16.41 8.79 -21.97
CA SER A 142 -16.85 9.23 -20.65
C SER A 142 -17.17 8.01 -19.76
N VAL A 143 -17.05 8.22 -18.44
CA VAL A 143 -17.51 7.25 -17.43
C VAL A 143 -19.03 7.07 -17.50
N ASP A 144 -19.75 8.13 -17.86
CA ASP A 144 -21.20 8.12 -18.01
C ASP A 144 -21.69 7.14 -19.09
N ALA A 145 -21.05 7.13 -20.27
CA ALA A 145 -21.35 6.18 -21.34
C ALA A 145 -20.95 4.74 -20.97
N LEU A 146 -19.88 4.55 -20.19
CA LEU A 146 -19.53 3.23 -19.64
C LEU A 146 -20.57 2.74 -18.62
N CYS A 147 -21.22 3.63 -17.86
CA CYS A 147 -22.29 3.26 -16.93
C CYS A 147 -23.61 2.89 -17.63
N GLU A 148 -23.88 3.42 -18.82
CA GLU A 148 -25.06 3.03 -19.64
C GLU A 148 -25.00 1.56 -20.09
N GLU A 149 -23.80 1.03 -20.31
CA GLU A 149 -23.57 -0.39 -20.58
C GLU A 149 -23.93 -1.30 -19.39
N ARG A 150 -24.06 -0.77 -18.17
CA ARG A 150 -24.36 -1.53 -16.94
C ARG A 150 -23.42 -2.72 -16.72
N PRO A 151 -22.12 -2.50 -16.45
CA PRO A 151 -21.20 -3.56 -16.04
C PRO A 151 -21.64 -4.25 -14.75
N ASP A 152 -21.25 -5.52 -14.60
CA ASP A 152 -21.48 -6.33 -13.40
C ASP A 152 -20.52 -5.94 -12.28
N VAL A 153 -19.30 -5.52 -12.66
CA VAL A 153 -18.27 -4.98 -11.76
C VAL A 153 -17.77 -3.65 -12.31
N LEU A 154 -17.79 -2.60 -11.49
CA LEU A 154 -17.14 -1.32 -11.78
C LEU A 154 -15.83 -1.22 -10.98
N LEU A 155 -14.69 -1.28 -11.67
CA LEU A 155 -13.36 -1.34 -11.07
C LEU A 155 -12.66 0.02 -11.12
N ILE A 156 -12.39 0.59 -9.96
CA ILE A 156 -11.74 1.89 -9.79
C ILE A 156 -10.21 1.71 -9.82
N CYS A 157 -9.62 2.01 -10.97
CA CYS A 157 -8.18 1.94 -11.28
C CYS A 157 -7.51 3.33 -11.37
N SER A 158 -8.16 4.38 -10.86
CA SER A 158 -7.61 5.75 -10.83
C SER A 158 -6.51 5.91 -9.76
N SER A 159 -5.74 7.01 -9.80
CA SER A 159 -4.74 7.26 -8.75
C SER A 159 -5.42 7.61 -7.43
N ILE A 160 -4.78 7.27 -6.30
CA ILE A 160 -5.29 7.54 -4.94
C ILE A 160 -5.76 9.01 -4.82
N LEU A 161 -4.90 9.95 -5.21
CA LEU A 161 -5.16 11.40 -5.13
C LEU A 161 -6.37 11.86 -5.98
N SER A 162 -6.71 11.13 -7.04
CA SER A 162 -7.84 11.44 -7.93
C SER A 162 -9.14 10.73 -7.57
N THR A 163 -9.09 9.71 -6.71
CA THR A 163 -10.18 8.73 -6.57
C THR A 163 -11.47 9.34 -6.02
N GLU A 164 -11.39 10.31 -5.10
CA GLU A 164 -12.55 11.05 -4.59
C GLU A 164 -13.32 11.80 -5.69
N SER A 165 -12.60 12.55 -6.53
CA SER A 165 -13.19 13.27 -7.66
C SER A 165 -13.67 12.34 -8.77
N VAL A 166 -13.04 11.18 -8.96
CA VAL A 166 -13.46 10.17 -9.93
C VAL A 166 -14.74 9.48 -9.47
N VAL A 167 -14.79 9.01 -8.22
CA VAL A 167 -15.96 8.32 -7.64
C VAL A 167 -17.17 9.26 -7.57
N SER A 168 -16.97 10.51 -7.17
CA SER A 168 -18.05 11.52 -7.12
C SER A 168 -18.64 11.88 -8.50
N ALA A 169 -17.94 11.57 -9.59
CA ALA A 169 -18.40 11.80 -10.95
C ALA A 169 -19.08 10.57 -11.61
N ILE A 170 -19.17 9.43 -10.92
CA ILE A 170 -19.82 8.22 -11.45
C ILE A 170 -21.35 8.35 -11.32
N PRO A 171 -22.13 8.23 -12.40
CA PRO A 171 -23.58 8.29 -12.36
C PRO A 171 -24.16 6.93 -11.91
N PHE A 172 -23.97 6.58 -10.63
CA PHE A 172 -24.38 5.29 -10.06
C PHE A 172 -25.86 4.94 -10.32
N HIS A 173 -26.74 5.93 -10.50
CA HIS A 173 -28.15 5.74 -10.86
C HIS A 173 -28.39 5.06 -12.22
N LYS A 174 -27.39 5.01 -13.12
CA LYS A 174 -27.47 4.28 -14.40
C LYS A 174 -27.19 2.77 -14.26
N LEU A 175 -26.45 2.39 -13.21
CA LEU A 175 -26.02 1.02 -12.92
C LEU A 175 -27.13 0.19 -12.26
N ARG A 176 -26.91 -1.12 -12.14
CA ARG A 176 -27.83 -2.02 -11.45
C ARG A 176 -27.53 -2.03 -9.94
N PRO A 177 -28.53 -2.21 -9.05
CA PRO A 177 -28.28 -2.36 -7.61
C PRO A 177 -27.35 -3.54 -7.26
N ASP A 178 -27.37 -4.61 -8.06
CA ASP A 178 -26.50 -5.78 -7.91
C ASP A 178 -25.09 -5.63 -8.52
N THR A 179 -24.74 -4.46 -9.08
CA THR A 179 -23.37 -4.17 -9.53
C THR A 179 -22.41 -4.11 -8.33
N ILE A 180 -21.27 -4.78 -8.45
CA ILE A 180 -20.14 -4.64 -7.53
C ILE A 180 -19.35 -3.38 -7.89
N VAL A 181 -19.04 -2.53 -6.92
CA VAL A 181 -18.02 -1.49 -7.05
C VAL A 181 -16.77 -1.97 -6.30
N ALA A 182 -15.65 -2.06 -7.02
CA ALA A 182 -14.39 -2.55 -6.49
C ALA A 182 -13.27 -1.53 -6.74
N ASP A 183 -12.24 -1.53 -5.90
CA ASP A 183 -11.09 -0.63 -6.01
C ASP A 183 -9.78 -1.42 -5.95
N VAL A 184 -8.72 -0.90 -6.60
CA VAL A 184 -7.36 -1.49 -6.61
C VAL A 184 -6.28 -0.54 -6.06
N LEU A 185 -6.65 0.47 -5.26
CA LEU A 185 -5.70 1.42 -4.68
C LEU A 185 -4.73 0.73 -3.71
N SER A 186 -3.50 1.23 -3.61
CA SER A 186 -2.51 0.76 -2.62
C SER A 186 -2.73 1.23 -1.17
N VAL A 187 -3.88 1.83 -0.88
CA VAL A 187 -4.42 2.11 0.46
C VAL A 187 -5.87 1.65 0.49
N LYS A 188 -6.40 1.26 1.65
CA LYS A 188 -7.70 0.59 1.73
C LYS A 188 -8.73 1.26 2.65
N GLN A 189 -8.37 1.91 3.75
CA GLN A 189 -9.36 2.62 4.58
C GLN A 189 -9.98 3.81 3.84
N PHE A 190 -9.19 4.54 3.05
CA PHE A 190 -9.68 5.67 2.25
C PHE A 190 -10.77 5.25 1.25
N PRO A 191 -10.53 4.34 0.27
CA PRO A 191 -11.57 3.93 -0.67
C PRO A 191 -12.74 3.23 0.05
N ARG A 192 -12.49 2.42 1.08
CA ARG A 192 -13.57 1.82 1.90
C ARG A 192 -14.55 2.87 2.42
N ASN A 193 -14.02 3.92 3.05
CA ASN A 193 -14.86 4.92 3.70
C ASN A 193 -15.57 5.80 2.67
N LEU A 194 -14.86 6.24 1.63
CA LEU A 194 -15.39 6.99 0.50
C LEU A 194 -16.54 6.24 -0.22
N LEU A 195 -16.36 4.95 -0.50
CA LEU A 195 -17.36 4.13 -1.17
C LEU A 195 -18.56 3.83 -0.26
N LEU A 196 -18.36 3.66 1.06
CA LEU A 196 -19.46 3.54 2.03
C LEU A 196 -20.28 4.82 2.18
N GLU A 197 -19.66 5.99 2.03
CA GLU A 197 -20.31 7.30 2.10
C GLU A 197 -21.12 7.62 0.83
N ILE A 198 -20.54 7.34 -0.35
CA ILE A 198 -21.15 7.72 -1.64
C ILE A 198 -22.15 6.68 -2.17
N LEU A 199 -21.92 5.37 -1.97
CA LEU A 199 -22.70 4.33 -2.65
C LEU A 199 -24.03 3.99 -1.95
N PRO A 200 -25.19 4.10 -2.64
CA PRO A 200 -26.48 3.69 -2.12
C PRO A 200 -26.47 2.26 -1.55
N PRO A 201 -27.21 1.94 -0.46
CA PRO A 201 -27.02 0.71 0.31
C PRO A 201 -27.09 -0.61 -0.46
N GLY A 202 -27.79 -0.66 -1.61
CA GLY A 202 -27.88 -1.86 -2.44
C GLY A 202 -26.55 -2.25 -3.11
N PHE A 203 -25.68 -1.30 -3.44
CA PHE A 203 -24.43 -1.58 -4.17
C PHE A 203 -23.44 -2.39 -3.35
N GLY A 204 -22.87 -3.42 -3.97
CA GLY A 204 -21.78 -4.20 -3.39
C GLY A 204 -20.46 -3.42 -3.40
N ILE A 205 -19.64 -3.60 -2.37
CA ILE A 205 -18.35 -2.94 -2.18
C ILE A 205 -17.29 -3.99 -1.85
N VAL A 206 -16.26 -4.09 -2.69
CA VAL A 206 -15.11 -4.99 -2.51
C VAL A 206 -13.82 -4.18 -2.64
N CYS A 207 -13.18 -3.88 -1.52
CA CYS A 207 -11.92 -3.16 -1.50
C CYS A 207 -10.76 -4.14 -1.75
N THR A 208 -9.94 -3.93 -2.78
CA THR A 208 -8.85 -4.86 -3.14
C THR A 208 -7.51 -4.15 -3.31
N HIS A 209 -6.43 -4.91 -3.24
CA HIS A 209 -5.10 -4.47 -3.60
C HIS A 209 -4.29 -5.69 -4.08
N PRO A 210 -4.10 -5.86 -5.40
CA PRO A 210 -3.05 -6.71 -5.92
C PRO A 210 -1.72 -6.15 -5.44
N MET A 211 -0.96 -6.90 -4.63
CA MET A 211 0.34 -6.45 -4.08
C MET A 211 1.47 -6.54 -5.13
N PHE A 212 1.11 -6.29 -6.38
CA PHE A 212 1.92 -6.45 -7.58
C PHE A 212 1.33 -5.58 -8.71
N GLY A 213 2.17 -5.20 -9.67
CA GLY A 213 1.78 -4.38 -10.81
C GLY A 213 2.51 -4.81 -12.08
N PRO A 214 2.54 -3.96 -13.12
CA PRO A 214 3.14 -4.31 -14.42
C PRO A 214 4.54 -4.93 -14.31
N GLU A 215 5.45 -4.32 -13.55
CA GLU A 215 6.83 -4.81 -13.44
C GLU A 215 7.01 -6.09 -12.61
N SER A 216 6.18 -6.30 -11.58
CA SER A 216 6.29 -7.46 -10.68
C SER A 216 5.42 -8.65 -11.08
N GLY A 217 4.39 -8.43 -11.91
CA GLY A 217 3.49 -9.47 -12.43
C GLY A 217 3.59 -9.73 -13.94
N LYS A 218 4.57 -9.16 -14.66
CA LYS A 218 4.81 -9.37 -16.10
C LYS A 218 5.06 -10.81 -16.54
N HIS A 219 5.27 -11.74 -15.60
CA HIS A 219 5.47 -13.16 -15.87
C HIS A 219 4.33 -14.03 -15.31
N GLY A 220 3.14 -13.44 -15.13
CA GLY A 220 1.98 -14.06 -14.50
C GLY A 220 1.83 -13.67 -13.03
N TRP A 221 0.66 -13.91 -12.45
CA TRP A 221 0.33 -13.50 -11.08
C TRP A 221 0.47 -14.63 -10.04
N GLY A 222 0.91 -15.81 -10.47
CA GLY A 222 1.05 -17.01 -9.65
C GLY A 222 1.86 -16.77 -8.36
N LYS A 223 1.23 -17.09 -7.21
CA LYS A 223 1.72 -16.91 -5.83
C LYS A 223 1.92 -15.47 -5.38
N LEU A 224 1.67 -14.46 -6.23
CA LEU A 224 1.70 -13.06 -5.82
C LEU A 224 0.51 -12.77 -4.88
N PRO A 225 0.65 -11.88 -3.87
CA PRO A 225 -0.43 -11.64 -2.93
C PRO A 225 -1.53 -10.77 -3.56
N PHE A 226 -2.78 -11.23 -3.47
CA PHE A 226 -3.95 -10.40 -3.77
C PHE A 226 -4.74 -10.21 -2.48
N VAL A 227 -4.74 -8.98 -1.95
CA VAL A 227 -5.46 -8.63 -0.72
C VAL A 227 -6.85 -8.15 -1.07
N TYR A 228 -7.86 -8.60 -0.32
CA TYR A 228 -9.24 -8.13 -0.50
C TYR A 228 -10.00 -8.03 0.83
N ASN A 229 -11.11 -7.30 0.80
CA ASN A 229 -12.06 -7.19 1.89
C ASN A 229 -13.48 -7.04 1.30
N LYS A 230 -14.38 -7.98 1.59
CA LYS A 230 -15.82 -7.89 1.26
C LYS A 230 -16.50 -6.86 2.17
N VAL A 231 -16.33 -5.56 1.88
CA VAL A 231 -16.75 -4.42 2.72
C VAL A 231 -18.27 -4.36 2.90
N ARG A 232 -19.03 -4.60 1.82
CA ARG A 232 -20.50 -4.69 1.84
C ARG A 232 -20.93 -5.58 0.68
N VAL A 233 -21.32 -6.82 0.93
CA VAL A 233 -21.80 -7.76 -0.09
C VAL A 233 -22.98 -8.51 0.52
N ALA A 234 -24.05 -8.74 -0.24
CA ALA A 234 -25.15 -9.59 0.20
C ALA A 234 -24.68 -11.03 0.49
N GLU A 235 -25.33 -11.71 1.44
CA GLU A 235 -25.00 -13.10 1.83
C GLU A 235 -25.34 -14.14 0.73
N GLY A 236 -26.04 -13.73 -0.33
CA GLY A 236 -26.41 -14.60 -1.45
C GLY A 236 -27.01 -13.83 -2.64
N GLY A 237 -27.43 -14.57 -3.66
CA GLY A 237 -27.98 -14.03 -4.91
C GLY A 237 -26.93 -13.43 -5.86
N ASP A 238 -27.39 -12.83 -6.96
CA ASP A 238 -26.56 -12.33 -8.07
C ASP A 238 -25.33 -11.53 -7.62
N GLN A 239 -25.47 -10.67 -6.60
CA GLN A 239 -24.37 -9.84 -6.10
C GLN A 239 -23.26 -10.67 -5.43
N ALA A 240 -23.61 -11.68 -4.63
CA ALA A 240 -22.64 -12.58 -4.03
C ALA A 240 -21.91 -13.38 -5.12
N THR A 241 -22.67 -13.96 -6.06
CA THR A 241 -22.14 -14.69 -7.22
C THR A 241 -21.18 -13.84 -8.05
N LYS A 242 -21.50 -12.56 -8.31
CA LYS A 242 -20.61 -11.63 -9.02
C LYS A 242 -19.35 -11.27 -8.24
N CYS A 243 -19.45 -11.12 -6.92
CA CYS A 243 -18.30 -10.89 -6.04
C CYS A 243 -17.32 -12.08 -6.09
N ASP A 244 -17.83 -13.30 -5.95
CA ASP A 244 -17.01 -14.51 -5.95
C ASP A 244 -16.40 -14.79 -7.34
N GLN A 245 -17.16 -14.58 -8.43
CA GLN A 245 -16.61 -14.61 -9.79
C GLN A 245 -15.50 -13.58 -10.00
N PHE A 246 -15.66 -12.34 -9.50
CA PHE A 246 -14.64 -11.29 -9.65
C PHE A 246 -13.35 -11.62 -8.87
N LEU A 247 -13.49 -12.15 -7.65
CA LEU A 247 -12.37 -12.60 -6.84
C LEU A 247 -11.67 -13.81 -7.47
N SER A 248 -12.43 -14.74 -8.06
CA SER A 248 -11.86 -15.94 -8.69
C SER A 248 -11.02 -15.63 -9.93
N ILE A 249 -11.12 -14.43 -10.54
CA ILE A 249 -10.20 -13.99 -11.59
C ILE A 249 -8.76 -14.01 -11.09
N PHE A 250 -8.52 -13.51 -9.88
CA PHE A 250 -7.18 -13.46 -9.30
C PHE A 250 -6.74 -14.84 -8.80
N GLU A 251 -7.66 -15.63 -8.26
CA GLU A 251 -7.40 -17.01 -7.82
C GLU A 251 -7.01 -17.93 -8.97
N GLN A 252 -7.70 -17.84 -10.13
CA GLN A 252 -7.41 -18.63 -11.33
C GLN A 252 -6.10 -18.22 -12.02
N GLU A 253 -5.68 -16.96 -11.90
CA GLU A 253 -4.31 -16.51 -12.23
C GLU A 253 -3.25 -17.00 -11.21
N GLY A 254 -3.67 -17.78 -10.20
CA GLY A 254 -2.83 -18.40 -9.19
C GLY A 254 -2.42 -17.45 -8.07
N CYS A 255 -3.07 -16.30 -7.89
CA CYS A 255 -2.74 -15.37 -6.81
C CYS A 255 -2.89 -16.05 -5.44
N ARG A 256 -2.02 -15.69 -4.50
CA ARG A 256 -2.27 -16.00 -3.08
C ARG A 256 -3.31 -15.01 -2.57
N MET A 257 -4.56 -15.46 -2.56
CA MET A 257 -5.72 -14.73 -2.03
C MET A 257 -5.54 -14.51 -0.51
N VAL A 258 -5.74 -13.28 -0.03
CA VAL A 258 -5.64 -12.93 1.40
C VAL A 258 -6.78 -11.98 1.78
N GLU A 259 -7.78 -12.48 2.51
CA GLU A 259 -8.77 -11.62 3.14
C GLU A 259 -8.24 -11.02 4.45
N MET A 260 -8.43 -9.71 4.63
CA MET A 260 -8.18 -8.99 5.88
C MET A 260 -9.01 -7.70 5.93
N SER A 261 -9.13 -7.05 7.08
CA SER A 261 -9.78 -5.73 7.11
C SER A 261 -8.92 -4.65 6.42
N CYS A 262 -9.58 -3.63 5.89
CA CYS A 262 -8.89 -2.48 5.29
C CYS A 262 -7.94 -1.76 6.27
N ALA A 263 -8.21 -1.81 7.58
CA ALA A 263 -7.36 -1.21 8.61
C ALA A 263 -6.10 -2.05 8.90
N GLU A 264 -6.21 -3.38 8.91
CA GLU A 264 -5.06 -4.29 8.99
C GLU A 264 -4.16 -4.16 7.76
N HIS A 265 -4.77 -4.10 6.56
CA HIS A 265 -4.02 -3.83 5.33
C HIS A 265 -3.17 -2.57 5.46
N ASP A 266 -3.78 -1.43 5.83
CA ASP A 266 -3.05 -0.16 5.87
C ASP A 266 -1.96 -0.16 6.95
N ARG A 267 -2.20 -0.82 8.09
CA ARG A 267 -1.19 -1.04 9.14
C ARG A 267 0.01 -1.84 8.61
N TYR A 268 -0.23 -2.93 7.86
CA TYR A 268 0.85 -3.72 7.27
C TYR A 268 1.54 -3.01 6.11
N ALA A 269 0.79 -2.35 5.22
CA ALA A 269 1.29 -1.63 4.05
C ALA A 269 2.18 -0.45 4.45
N ALA A 270 1.87 0.25 5.55
CA ALA A 270 2.74 1.31 6.07
C ALA A 270 4.13 0.76 6.46
N GLY A 271 4.17 -0.34 7.22
CA GLY A 271 5.40 -0.97 7.68
C GLY A 271 6.17 -1.74 6.59
N SER A 272 5.60 -1.93 5.39
CA SER A 272 6.19 -2.75 4.32
C SER A 272 6.29 -2.00 2.99
N GLN A 273 5.18 -1.80 2.28
CA GLN A 273 5.14 -1.11 0.98
C GLN A 273 5.64 0.34 1.10
N PHE A 274 5.10 1.13 2.02
CA PHE A 274 5.47 2.54 2.16
C PHE A 274 6.95 2.71 2.53
N ILE A 275 7.48 1.92 3.48
CA ILE A 275 8.92 1.85 3.76
C ILE A 275 9.73 1.46 2.51
N THR A 276 9.28 0.46 1.74
CA THR A 276 9.95 0.01 0.51
C THR A 276 10.06 1.13 -0.53
N HIS A 277 8.98 1.87 -0.84
CA HIS A 277 9.05 3.04 -1.72
C HIS A 277 9.86 4.19 -1.13
N THR A 278 9.78 4.43 0.19
CA THR A 278 10.56 5.48 0.87
C THR A 278 12.06 5.22 0.71
N ILE A 279 12.52 4.01 1.03
CA ILE A 279 13.90 3.58 0.84
C ILE A 279 14.32 3.68 -0.63
N GLY A 280 13.54 3.13 -1.55
CA GLY A 280 13.85 3.19 -2.98
C GLY A 280 13.99 4.63 -3.53
N ARG A 281 13.13 5.56 -3.10
CA ARG A 281 13.23 6.98 -3.47
C ARG A 281 14.39 7.70 -2.78
N VAL A 282 14.74 7.35 -1.54
CA VAL A 282 15.96 7.85 -0.87
C VAL A 282 17.23 7.37 -1.58
N LEU A 283 17.29 6.09 -1.96
CA LEU A 283 18.40 5.53 -2.76
C LEU A 283 18.51 6.22 -4.12
N SER A 284 17.38 6.58 -4.74
CA SER A 284 17.39 7.41 -5.97
C SER A 284 18.05 8.78 -5.77
N GLN A 285 17.87 9.44 -4.61
CA GLN A 285 18.55 10.72 -4.34
C GLN A 285 20.07 10.58 -4.23
N LEU A 286 20.57 9.39 -3.83
CA LEU A 286 22.00 9.09 -3.83
C LEU A 286 22.59 8.88 -5.24
N ASN A 287 21.75 8.90 -6.29
CA ASN A 287 22.17 8.74 -7.69
C ASN A 287 23.04 7.49 -7.92
N LEU A 288 22.64 6.37 -7.31
CA LEU A 288 23.38 5.11 -7.33
C LEU A 288 23.66 4.63 -8.77
N LYS A 289 24.87 4.10 -8.99
CA LYS A 289 25.32 3.56 -10.28
C LYS A 289 25.85 2.15 -10.10
N SER A 290 25.68 1.31 -11.11
CA SER A 290 26.32 0.00 -11.19
C SER A 290 27.84 0.15 -11.27
N THR A 291 28.57 -0.78 -10.68
CA THR A 291 30.04 -0.81 -10.61
C THR A 291 30.58 -2.18 -11.02
N PRO A 292 31.87 -2.31 -11.40
CA PRO A 292 32.50 -3.60 -11.67
C PRO A 292 32.60 -4.55 -10.45
N ILE A 293 32.26 -4.06 -9.24
CA ILE A 293 32.43 -4.77 -7.96
C ILE A 293 31.12 -4.84 -7.15
N ASN A 294 29.96 -4.84 -7.84
CA ASN A 294 28.66 -4.94 -7.19
C ASN A 294 28.56 -6.20 -6.32
N THR A 295 28.07 -6.04 -5.09
CA THR A 295 27.62 -7.18 -4.26
C THR A 295 26.17 -7.53 -4.62
N LYS A 296 25.73 -8.77 -4.35
CA LYS A 296 24.32 -9.16 -4.54
C LYS A 296 23.33 -8.34 -3.71
N GLY A 297 23.75 -7.81 -2.55
CA GLY A 297 22.96 -6.84 -1.81
C GLY A 297 22.80 -5.51 -2.57
N TYR A 298 23.88 -5.00 -3.17
CA TYR A 298 23.83 -3.75 -3.94
C TYR A 298 23.06 -3.88 -5.26
N GLU A 299 23.13 -5.03 -5.95
CA GLU A 299 22.27 -5.34 -7.10
C GLU A 299 20.78 -5.23 -6.73
N SER A 300 20.37 -5.79 -5.58
CA SER A 300 19.00 -5.66 -5.07
C SER A 300 18.61 -4.23 -4.71
N LEU A 301 19.54 -3.39 -4.23
CA LEU A 301 19.27 -1.96 -3.99
C LEU A 301 19.09 -1.16 -5.29
N LEU A 302 19.86 -1.48 -6.34
CA LEU A 302 19.67 -0.91 -7.68
C LEU A 302 18.31 -1.32 -8.26
N GLN A 303 17.94 -2.59 -8.15
CA GLN A 303 16.64 -3.09 -8.63
C GLN A 303 15.46 -2.49 -7.84
N LEU A 304 15.59 -2.35 -6.51
CA LEU A 304 14.61 -1.66 -5.67
C LEU A 304 14.43 -0.20 -6.09
N THR A 305 15.55 0.50 -6.34
CA THR A 305 15.53 1.89 -6.82
C THR A 305 14.79 1.96 -8.15
N HIS A 306 15.18 1.14 -9.15
CA HIS A 306 14.52 1.08 -10.46
C HIS A 306 13.01 0.86 -10.34
N ASN A 307 12.59 -0.19 -9.61
CA ASN A 307 11.18 -0.55 -9.52
C ASN A 307 10.33 0.54 -8.85
N THR A 308 10.85 1.19 -7.81
CA THR A 308 10.09 2.20 -7.04
C THR A 308 10.10 3.61 -7.63
N VAL A 309 10.99 3.92 -8.58
CA VAL A 309 10.96 5.19 -9.35
C VAL A 309 10.18 5.10 -10.66
N SER A 310 9.96 3.90 -11.19
CA SER A 310 9.01 3.67 -12.29
C SER A 310 7.56 4.00 -11.91
N ASP A 311 7.22 3.87 -10.63
CA ASP A 311 5.95 4.34 -10.08
C ASP A 311 5.91 5.87 -9.93
N SER A 312 4.75 6.47 -10.22
CA SER A 312 4.56 7.92 -10.12
C SER A 312 4.77 8.46 -8.70
N PHE A 313 5.21 9.71 -8.60
CA PHE A 313 5.29 10.38 -7.31
C PHE A 313 3.90 10.48 -6.64
N ASP A 314 2.85 10.71 -7.42
CA ASP A 314 1.44 10.72 -6.98
C ASP A 314 1.04 9.44 -6.25
N LEU A 315 1.48 8.26 -6.70
CA LEU A 315 1.20 7.00 -5.99
C LEU A 315 1.86 7.01 -4.62
N TYR A 316 3.15 7.33 -4.54
CA TYR A 316 3.90 7.37 -3.29
C TYR A 316 3.39 8.44 -2.32
N TYR A 317 3.03 9.62 -2.82
CA TYR A 317 2.40 10.67 -2.02
C TYR A 317 1.00 10.23 -1.55
N GLY A 318 0.26 9.48 -2.36
CA GLY A 318 -0.98 8.81 -1.95
C GLY A 318 -0.79 7.80 -0.82
N LEU A 319 0.28 6.98 -0.86
CA LEU A 319 0.63 6.07 0.24
C LEU A 319 0.88 6.81 1.57
N PHE A 320 1.44 8.02 1.52
CA PHE A 320 1.65 8.86 2.70
C PHE A 320 0.35 9.54 3.16
N MET A 321 -0.32 10.26 2.27
CA MET A 321 -1.46 11.11 2.61
C MET A 321 -2.71 10.34 3.07
N TYR A 322 -2.94 9.15 2.52
CA TYR A 322 -4.17 8.39 2.74
C TYR A 322 -3.97 7.12 3.60
N ASN A 323 -2.81 6.98 4.25
CA ASN A 323 -2.56 5.96 5.26
C ASN A 323 -2.05 6.61 6.56
N VAL A 324 -2.92 6.71 7.56
CA VAL A 324 -2.64 7.35 8.85
C VAL A 324 -1.43 6.77 9.60
N ASN A 325 -1.03 5.53 9.28
CA ASN A 325 0.12 4.87 9.89
C ASN A 325 1.47 5.29 9.25
N ALA A 326 1.47 5.92 8.07
CA ALA A 326 2.69 6.20 7.30
C ALA A 326 3.66 7.15 8.02
N THR A 327 3.15 8.19 8.70
CA THR A 327 3.95 9.14 9.46
C THR A 327 4.76 8.46 10.57
N GLU A 328 4.16 7.54 11.32
CA GLU A 328 4.85 6.80 12.38
C GLU A 328 6.01 5.96 11.81
N GLN A 329 5.81 5.38 10.61
CA GLN A 329 6.83 4.58 9.94
C GLN A 329 7.97 5.45 9.37
N LEU A 330 7.68 6.68 8.94
CA LEU A 330 8.71 7.66 8.57
C LEU A 330 9.55 8.10 9.79
N ASP A 331 8.90 8.40 10.92
CA ASP A 331 9.56 8.73 12.20
C ASP A 331 10.38 7.54 12.74
N ASN A 332 9.90 6.30 12.57
CA ASN A 332 10.62 5.08 12.92
C ASN A 332 11.87 4.91 12.04
N LEU A 333 11.78 5.22 10.74
CA LEU A 333 12.90 5.17 9.80
C LEU A 333 13.97 6.22 10.10
N GLU A 334 13.61 7.47 10.38
CA GLU A 334 14.56 8.52 10.78
C GLU A 334 15.32 8.11 12.06
N ARG A 335 14.59 7.65 13.09
CA ARG A 335 15.19 7.16 14.35
C ARG A 335 16.09 5.95 14.14
N ALA A 336 15.76 5.05 13.21
CA ALA A 336 16.60 3.90 12.87
C ALA A 336 17.91 4.34 12.19
N PHE A 337 17.83 5.26 11.22
CA PHE A 337 19.01 5.82 10.54
C PHE A 337 19.93 6.56 11.51
N GLU A 338 19.36 7.40 12.39
CA GLU A 338 20.11 8.12 13.43
C GLU A 338 20.80 7.16 14.40
N LYS A 339 20.12 6.09 14.84
CA LYS A 339 20.70 5.07 15.72
C LYS A 339 21.89 4.36 15.07
N VAL A 340 21.80 4.01 13.77
CA VAL A 340 22.93 3.43 13.03
C VAL A 340 24.08 4.44 12.90
N ARG A 341 23.78 5.71 12.63
CA ARG A 341 24.78 6.80 12.58
C ARG A 341 25.53 6.92 13.91
N GLN A 342 24.82 6.91 15.04
CA GLN A 342 25.41 6.95 16.38
C GLN A 342 26.27 5.72 16.70
N MET A 343 25.85 4.52 16.29
CA MET A 343 26.64 3.29 16.48
C MET A 343 27.99 3.33 15.77
N LEU A 344 28.09 4.02 14.63
CA LEU A 344 29.35 4.22 13.91
C LEU A 344 30.25 5.26 14.60
N TYR A 345 29.73 6.47 14.87
CA TYR A 345 30.52 7.55 15.46
C TYR A 345 30.94 7.26 16.92
N GLY A 346 30.10 6.59 17.71
CA GLY A 346 30.45 6.19 19.08
C GLY A 346 31.69 5.29 19.12
N ARG A 347 31.71 4.24 18.28
CA ARG A 347 32.88 3.35 18.15
C ARG A 347 34.13 4.09 17.67
N LEU A 348 33.99 5.04 16.75
CA LEU A 348 35.11 5.88 16.31
C LEU A 348 35.65 6.76 17.44
N HIS A 349 34.78 7.40 18.22
CA HIS A 349 35.19 8.20 19.38
C HIS A 349 35.90 7.37 20.46
N ASP A 350 35.45 6.15 20.74
CA ASP A 350 36.11 5.28 21.73
C ASP A 350 37.47 4.76 21.25
N LEU A 351 37.63 4.46 19.96
CA LEU A 351 38.93 4.12 19.37
C LEU A 351 39.90 5.30 19.41
N LEU A 352 39.44 6.51 19.04
CA LEU A 352 40.26 7.73 19.10
C LEU A 352 40.63 8.08 20.54
N ARG A 353 39.70 7.97 21.50
CA ARG A 353 39.95 8.18 22.93
C ARG A 353 41.06 7.26 23.44
N LYS A 354 40.99 5.96 23.13
CA LYS A 354 42.04 4.99 23.52
C LYS A 354 43.38 5.33 22.91
N GLN A 355 43.44 5.57 21.59
CA GLN A 355 44.69 5.93 20.92
C GLN A 355 45.29 7.26 21.41
N ILE A 356 44.49 8.22 21.87
CA ILE A 356 45.00 9.46 22.48
C ILE A 356 45.59 9.17 23.87
N VAL A 357 44.87 8.43 24.72
CA VAL A 357 45.33 8.08 26.08
C VAL A 357 46.59 7.21 26.03
N GLU A 358 46.67 6.26 25.10
CA GLU A 358 47.82 5.36 24.92
C GLU A 358 49.05 6.06 24.28
N ARG A 359 48.86 7.21 23.62
CA ARG A 359 49.95 7.97 22.95
C ARG A 359 50.46 9.18 23.71
N VAL A 360 49.86 9.55 24.84
CA VAL A 360 50.41 10.57 25.74
C VAL A 360 51.29 9.86 26.78
N PRO A 361 52.63 10.00 26.74
CA PRO A 361 53.47 9.49 27.80
C PRO A 361 53.22 10.33 29.05
N MET A 362 52.57 9.75 30.06
CA MET A 362 52.51 10.36 31.38
C MET A 362 53.95 10.62 31.86
N PRO A 363 54.34 11.88 32.15
CA PRO A 363 55.69 12.16 32.58
C PRO A 363 55.95 11.44 33.89
N VAL A 364 56.90 10.50 33.89
CA VAL A 364 57.28 9.75 35.09
C VAL A 364 57.89 10.73 36.09
N VAL A 365 57.09 11.13 37.07
CA VAL A 365 57.55 11.95 38.19
C VAL A 365 58.58 11.12 38.95
N SER A 366 59.86 11.43 38.71
CA SER A 366 60.97 10.80 39.41
C SER A 366 60.94 11.25 40.87
N SER A 367 60.34 10.42 41.73
CA SER A 367 60.33 10.58 43.19
C SER A 367 61.74 10.41 43.75
N ARG A 368 62.58 11.44 43.56
CA ARG A 368 63.85 11.58 44.28
C ARG A 368 63.53 11.59 45.77
N LYS A 369 64.05 10.62 46.51
CA LYS A 369 64.05 10.66 47.97
C LYS A 369 64.69 11.98 48.43
N LEU A 370 63.96 12.74 49.24
CA LEU A 370 64.52 13.73 50.14
C LEU A 370 63.97 13.42 51.53
N GLU A 371 64.77 12.71 52.32
CA GLU A 371 64.48 12.45 53.71
C GLU A 371 64.69 13.75 54.50
N ASN A 372 63.63 14.31 55.08
CA ASN A 372 63.70 14.89 56.43
C ASN A 372 62.35 15.32 57.00
N GLY A 373 62.09 14.90 58.25
CA GLY A 373 61.60 15.82 59.28
C GLY A 373 60.09 16.11 59.38
N ARG A 374 59.45 15.40 60.32
CA ARG A 374 58.38 15.88 61.23
C ARG A 374 56.96 16.16 60.66
N SER A 375 56.00 15.42 61.25
CA SER A 375 54.68 15.86 61.80
C SER A 375 54.09 17.22 61.34
N ASN A 376 52.78 17.33 61.09
CA ASN A 376 51.73 16.70 61.91
C ASN A 376 50.37 16.45 61.19
N SER A 377 49.41 15.94 61.95
CA SER A 377 48.10 15.41 61.58
C SER A 377 47.06 16.37 60.94
N PHE A 378 46.21 15.78 60.09
CA PHE A 378 44.77 16.06 59.88
C PHE A 378 44.33 17.41 59.26
N ALA A 379 43.83 17.33 58.02
CA ALA A 379 42.67 18.09 57.54
C ALA A 379 41.97 17.30 56.41
N GLY A 380 40.76 16.79 56.66
CA GLY A 380 39.99 16.04 55.67
C GLY A 380 38.63 16.68 55.43
N LEU A 381 38.49 17.43 54.34
CA LEU A 381 37.18 17.81 53.78
C LEU A 381 37.00 17.09 52.44
N SER A 382 35.95 16.26 52.37
CA SER A 382 35.44 15.72 51.12
C SER A 382 34.19 16.50 50.73
N TYR A 383 34.17 17.04 49.52
CA TYR A 383 32.96 17.53 48.88
C TYR A 383 32.84 16.95 47.48
N ARG A 384 31.59 16.68 47.08
CA ARG A 384 31.22 15.95 45.87
C ARG A 384 31.35 16.84 44.63
N LEU A 385 31.61 16.21 43.48
CA LEU A 385 30.61 16.10 42.41
C LEU A 385 30.79 14.77 41.67
#